data_AF-A0A1S3XTZ0-F1
#
_entry.id   AF-A0A1S3XTZ0-F1
#
_cell.length_a   1.000
_cell.length_b   1.000
_cell.length_c   1.000
_cell.angle_alpha   90.00
_cell.angle_beta   90.00
_cell.angle_gamma   90.00
#
_symmetry.space_group_name_H-M   'P 1'
#
loop_
_entity.id
_entity.type
_entity.pdbx_description
1 polymer ?
#
loop_
_entity_poly.entity_id
_entity_poly.type
_entity_poly.pdbx_seq_one_letter_code
_entity_poly.pdbx_strand_id
1 'polypeptide(L)'
;MVIKEPNGDYIFIASHQSKSEGSSESVANLDSRKSLLISKSDLEVTSITNLGAKLGPNFHQRLAPMMSVFDGRKVVLTIRKDFILNAWAKIHTKLSDLTADNASSVQFEIQVILEEMDGKGVDISPLKNLLMSFFKLSTSYDQAQSALSDMVVDVEKSEAFLKAKEHLDLVLTEKGEKVEELSLTSQSLKEAKEKVKQLRAIRVLPRKRLKRLNQESHLLKRSTVVVLTFPW
;
A
#
# COMPACT_ATOMS: atom_id res chain seq x y z
N MET A 1 19.29 21.89 -29.05
CA MET A 1 18.34 21.71 -30.17
C MET A 1 17.86 23.10 -30.57
N VAL A 2 18.19 23.55 -31.77
CA VAL A 2 17.89 24.91 -32.25
C VAL A 2 16.70 24.81 -33.18
N ILE A 3 15.56 25.38 -32.78
CA ILE A 3 14.37 25.52 -33.61
C ILE A 3 14.44 26.92 -34.21
N LYS A 4 14.34 27.02 -35.54
CA LYS A 4 14.44 28.28 -36.27
C LYS A 4 13.02 28.75 -36.62
N GLU A 5 12.59 29.87 -36.05
CA GLU A 5 11.38 30.59 -36.46
C GLU A 5 11.71 31.78 -37.40
N PRO A 6 10.74 32.31 -38.17
CA PRO A 6 11.01 33.21 -39.28
C PRO A 6 11.19 34.69 -38.91
N ASN A 7 11.17 35.04 -37.62
CA ASN A 7 11.33 36.42 -37.15
C ASN A 7 12.51 36.56 -36.19
N GLY A 8 13.73 36.54 -36.74
CA GLY A 8 14.89 37.34 -36.33
C GLY A 8 15.48 37.27 -34.91
N ASP A 9 14.77 36.82 -33.89
CA ASP A 9 15.17 36.96 -32.50
C ASP A 9 15.59 35.62 -31.90
N TYR A 10 16.86 35.54 -31.49
CA TYR A 10 17.45 34.37 -30.89
C TYR A 10 17.17 34.34 -29.39
N ILE A 11 16.26 33.46 -28.94
CA ILE A 11 16.10 33.14 -27.52
C ILE A 11 17.07 32.00 -27.17
N PHE A 12 18.08 32.31 -26.36
CA PHE A 12 18.95 31.31 -25.75
C PHE A 12 18.24 30.67 -24.54
N ILE A 13 17.82 29.42 -24.68
CA ILE A 13 17.33 28.63 -23.54
C ILE A 13 18.54 28.03 -22.82
N ALA A 14 18.84 28.56 -21.63
CA ALA A 14 19.86 28.01 -20.76
C ALA A 14 19.40 26.64 -20.21
N SER A 15 20.13 25.58 -20.58
CA SER A 15 19.92 24.23 -20.06
C SER A 15 20.58 24.13 -18.69
N HIS A 16 19.79 24.17 -17.62
CA HIS A 16 20.27 23.87 -16.28
C HIS A 16 20.39 22.35 -16.11
N GLN A 17 21.64 21.90 -16.18
CA GLN A 17 22.06 20.54 -15.85
C GLN A 17 22.16 20.43 -14.32
N SER A 18 21.12 19.94 -13.65
CA SER A 18 21.20 19.59 -12.24
C SER A 18 21.94 18.27 -12.07
N LYS A 19 23.12 18.37 -11.45
CA LYS A 19 23.91 17.26 -10.91
C LYS A 19 23.06 16.46 -9.92
N SER A 20 22.87 15.17 -10.20
CA SER A 20 22.43 14.19 -9.21
C SER A 20 23.65 13.75 -8.41
N GLU A 21 23.72 14.20 -7.16
CA GLU A 21 24.74 13.78 -6.20
C GLU A 21 24.15 12.60 -5.41
N GLY A 22 24.69 11.41 -5.67
CA GLY A 22 24.34 10.20 -4.94
C GLY A 22 24.91 10.24 -3.53
N SER A 23 24.10 9.81 -2.56
CA SER A 23 24.58 9.43 -1.23
C SER A 23 23.82 8.20 -0.77
N SER A 24 24.38 7.05 -1.11
CA SER A 24 24.15 5.77 -0.45
C SER A 24 25.03 5.69 0.80
N GLU A 25 24.47 5.45 1.99
CA GLU A 25 25.03 4.46 2.92
C GLU A 25 24.06 4.12 4.06
N SER A 26 23.69 2.85 4.11
CA SER A 26 22.93 2.21 5.18
C SER A 26 23.91 1.54 6.15
N VAL A 27 23.80 1.75 7.47
CA VAL A 27 24.41 0.84 8.45
C VAL A 27 23.60 0.79 9.76
N ALA A 28 23.25 -0.45 10.14
CA ALA A 28 22.97 -1.02 11.49
C ALA A 28 21.92 -0.35 12.38
N ASN A 29 20.77 -0.99 12.62
CA ASN A 29 20.57 -2.08 13.59
C ASN A 29 20.78 -1.64 15.06
N LEU A 30 19.65 -1.46 15.77
CA LEU A 30 19.62 -1.51 17.23
C LEU A 30 18.33 -2.20 17.67
N ASP A 31 18.44 -3.52 17.71
CA ASP A 31 17.68 -4.40 18.60
C ASP A 31 17.85 -3.91 20.04
N SER A 32 16.75 -3.46 20.65
CA SER A 32 16.63 -3.45 22.10
C SER A 32 15.23 -3.90 22.49
N ARG A 33 15.06 -5.22 22.46
CA ARG A 33 14.28 -5.94 23.46
C ARG A 33 14.48 -5.32 24.85
N LYS A 34 13.41 -4.85 25.46
CA LYS A 34 13.10 -5.11 26.87
C LYS A 34 11.61 -4.84 27.11
N SER A 35 10.87 -5.90 26.85
CA SER A 35 9.61 -6.25 27.50
C SER A 35 9.57 -5.72 28.94
N LEU A 36 8.69 -4.74 29.20
CA LEU A 36 8.29 -4.37 30.54
C LEU A 36 7.37 -5.48 31.06
N LEU A 37 7.99 -6.48 31.71
CA LEU A 37 7.27 -7.47 32.48
C LEU A 37 6.56 -6.76 33.63
N ILE A 38 5.24 -6.77 33.55
CA ILE A 38 4.31 -6.42 34.63
C ILE A 38 4.68 -7.28 35.84
N SER A 39 5.26 -6.66 36.88
CA SER A 39 5.44 -7.31 38.17
C SER A 39 4.08 -7.40 38.87
N LYS A 40 3.43 -8.55 38.68
CA LYS A 40 2.33 -9.06 39.49
C LYS A 40 2.95 -9.71 40.73
N SER A 41 2.91 -9.03 41.87
CA SER A 41 3.25 -9.58 43.19
C SER A 41 3.06 -8.46 44.23
N ASP A 42 2.33 -8.55 45.32
CA ASP A 42 1.40 -9.53 45.85
C ASP A 42 0.44 -8.67 46.68
N LEU A 43 -0.83 -8.58 46.27
CA LEU A 43 -1.85 -8.01 47.15
C LEU A 43 -2.35 -9.18 48.00
N GLU A 44 -1.65 -9.44 49.10
CA GLU A 44 -2.11 -10.37 50.12
C GLU A 44 -3.48 -9.89 50.61
N VAL A 45 -4.50 -10.60 50.15
CA VAL A 45 -5.83 -10.63 50.74
C VAL A 45 -5.68 -11.31 52.09
N THR A 46 -5.50 -10.53 53.15
CA THR A 46 -5.64 -11.05 54.51
C THR A 46 -7.12 -11.17 54.83
N SER A 47 -7.72 -12.26 54.34
CA SER A 47 -9.03 -12.72 54.78
C SER A 47 -8.94 -13.09 56.26
N ILE A 48 -9.77 -12.44 57.05
CA ILE A 48 -10.02 -12.69 58.47
C ILE A 48 -10.37 -14.18 58.63
N THR A 49 -9.49 -14.93 59.30
CA THR A 49 -9.84 -16.22 59.89
C THR A 49 -9.67 -16.13 61.39
N ASN A 50 -10.79 -15.91 62.06
CA ASN A 50 -10.94 -16.12 63.48
C ASN A 50 -10.89 -17.63 63.80
N LEU A 51 -10.47 -17.90 65.04
CA LEU A 51 -10.90 -19.00 65.90
C LEU A 51 -10.08 -20.30 65.85
N GLY A 52 -9.11 -20.38 66.76
CA GLY A 52 -8.48 -21.61 67.23
C GLY A 52 -7.94 -21.40 68.64
N ALA A 53 -8.80 -21.57 69.63
CA ALA A 53 -8.56 -21.28 71.04
C ALA A 53 -7.38 -22.08 71.66
N LYS A 54 -6.54 -21.40 72.44
CA LYS A 54 -6.09 -21.90 73.74
C LYS A 54 -5.68 -20.76 74.66
N LEU A 55 -6.44 -20.64 75.74
CA LEU A 55 -6.27 -19.71 76.86
C LEU A 55 -4.95 -19.99 77.60
N GLY A 56 -4.14 -18.94 77.76
CA GLY A 56 -3.13 -18.82 78.80
C GLY A 56 -3.33 -17.48 79.50
N PRO A 57 -3.41 -17.43 80.84
CA PRO A 57 -3.78 -16.21 81.55
C PRO A 57 -2.56 -15.31 81.80
N ASN A 58 -2.81 -14.00 81.72
CA ASN A 58 -2.00 -12.90 82.25
C ASN A 58 -0.73 -12.52 81.50
N PHE A 59 -0.88 -11.54 80.60
CA PHE A 59 -0.13 -10.29 80.75
C PHE A 59 -1.06 -9.12 80.46
N HIS A 60 -1.12 -8.17 81.39
CA HIS A 60 -1.66 -6.82 81.15
C HIS A 60 -0.75 -6.09 80.16
N GLN A 61 -0.67 -6.57 78.92
CA GLN A 61 -0.03 -5.84 77.84
C GLN A 61 -1.07 -4.86 77.34
N ARG A 62 -1.10 -3.69 77.97
CA ARG A 62 -1.75 -2.49 77.43
C ARG A 62 -1.24 -2.35 75.99
N LEU A 63 -2.04 -2.77 75.01
CA LEU A 63 -1.75 -2.57 73.60
C LEU A 63 -1.50 -1.07 73.44
N ALA A 64 -0.23 -0.71 73.28
CA ALA A 64 0.14 0.67 73.00
C ALA A 64 -0.69 1.07 71.77
N PRO A 65 -1.39 2.21 71.80
CA PRO A 65 -2.15 2.67 70.65
C PRO A 65 -1.24 2.62 69.43
N MET A 66 -1.54 1.70 68.50
CA MET A 66 -0.79 1.56 67.28
C MET A 66 -1.14 2.77 66.42
N MET A 67 -0.38 3.85 66.60
CA MET A 67 -0.59 5.09 65.88
C MET A 67 -0.17 4.87 64.43
N SER A 68 -1.16 4.73 63.55
CA SER A 68 -0.94 4.71 62.11
C SER A 68 -0.44 6.09 61.67
N VAL A 69 0.77 6.14 61.11
CA VAL A 69 1.32 7.36 60.54
C VAL A 69 0.65 7.60 59.20
N PHE A 70 -0.16 8.65 59.11
CA PHE A 70 -0.80 9.05 57.86
C PHE A 70 0.27 9.53 56.86
N ASP A 71 0.44 8.81 55.75
CA ASP A 71 1.29 9.24 54.65
C ASP A 71 0.51 10.13 53.66
N GLY A 72 0.42 11.41 54.01
CA GLY A 72 -0.26 12.41 53.17
C GLY A 72 0.36 12.55 51.77
N ARG A 73 1.66 12.25 51.59
CA ARG A 73 2.29 12.32 50.26
C ARG A 73 1.70 11.30 49.31
N LYS A 74 1.47 10.07 49.79
CA LYS A 74 0.86 9.01 48.98
C LYS A 74 -0.55 9.40 48.53
N VAL A 75 -1.36 9.98 49.41
CA VAL A 75 -2.71 10.42 49.09
C VAL A 75 -2.71 11.53 48.03
N VAL A 76 -1.87 12.56 48.20
CA VAL A 76 -1.76 13.67 47.23
C VAL A 76 -1.28 13.16 45.86
N LEU A 77 -0.32 12.23 45.83
CA LEU A 77 0.16 11.64 44.59
C LEU A 77 -0.91 10.82 43.88
N THR A 78 -1.71 10.03 44.61
CA THR A 78 -2.81 9.27 44.02
C THR A 78 -3.85 10.20 43.40
N ILE A 79 -4.29 11.22 44.12
CA ILE A 79 -5.27 12.20 43.61
C ILE A 79 -4.76 12.90 42.35
N ARG A 80 -3.49 13.32 42.33
CA ARG A 80 -2.88 13.95 41.14
C ARG A 80 -2.83 12.98 39.95
N LYS A 81 -2.48 11.72 40.17
CA LYS A 81 -2.45 10.69 39.11
C LYS A 81 -3.83 10.46 38.52
N ASP A 82 -4.84 10.29 39.38
CA ASP A 82 -6.21 10.04 38.94
C ASP A 82 -6.76 11.22 38.13
N PHE A 83 -6.45 12.46 38.54
CA PHE A 83 -6.80 13.66 37.79
C PHE A 83 -6.17 13.68 36.39
N ILE A 84 -4.86 13.41 36.29
CA ILE A 84 -4.16 13.39 35.00
C ILE A 84 -4.72 12.30 34.08
N LEU A 85 -4.95 11.09 34.61
CA LEU A 85 -5.52 9.98 33.84
C LEU A 85 -6.93 10.31 33.33
N ASN A 86 -7.77 10.93 34.16
CA ASN A 86 -9.09 11.35 33.75
C ASN A 86 -9.05 12.44 32.67
N ALA A 87 -8.19 13.44 32.82
CA ALA A 87 -8.03 14.48 31.80
C ALA A 87 -7.51 13.91 30.48
N TRP A 88 -6.55 12.99 30.53
CA TRP A 88 -6.05 12.28 29.36
C TRP A 88 -7.14 11.45 28.67
N ALA A 89 -7.97 10.73 29.44
CA ALA A 89 -9.10 9.98 28.89
C ALA A 89 -10.09 10.90 28.16
N LYS A 90 -10.40 12.07 28.74
CA LYS A 90 -11.26 13.08 28.09
C LYS A 90 -10.65 13.56 26.77
N ILE A 91 -9.37 13.96 26.76
CA ILE A 91 -8.66 14.40 25.55
C ILE A 91 -8.69 13.29 24.50
N HIS A 92 -8.39 12.05 24.89
CA HIS A 92 -8.41 10.90 24.00
C HIS A 92 -9.79 10.67 23.38
N THR A 93 -10.87 10.74 24.17
CA THR A 93 -12.24 10.64 23.65
C THR A 93 -12.52 11.74 22.63
N LYS A 94 -12.16 12.99 22.93
CA LYS A 94 -12.36 14.12 22.00
C LYS A 94 -11.57 13.96 20.70
N LEU A 95 -10.34 13.47 20.78
CA LEU A 95 -9.52 13.17 19.59
C LEU A 95 -10.04 11.96 18.82
N SER A 96 -10.63 10.97 19.49
CA SER A 96 -11.23 9.81 18.83
C SER A 96 -12.48 10.18 18.04
N ASP A 97 -13.20 11.21 18.49
CA ASP A 97 -14.39 11.75 17.82
C ASP A 97 -14.03 12.82 16.75
N LEU A 98 -12.73 13.02 16.48
CA LEU A 98 -12.24 14.02 15.52
C LEU A 98 -12.63 13.64 14.08
N THR A 99 -13.29 14.58 13.42
CA THR A 99 -13.64 14.55 12.00
C THR A 99 -13.15 15.84 11.33
N ALA A 100 -13.08 15.84 10.00
CA ALA A 100 -12.70 17.04 9.25
C ALA A 100 -13.60 18.25 9.58
N ASP A 101 -14.90 18.00 9.81
CA ASP A 101 -15.90 19.06 10.02
C ASP A 101 -15.88 19.64 11.45
N ASN A 102 -15.34 18.91 12.43
CA ASN A 102 -15.40 19.30 13.84
C ASN A 102 -14.04 19.69 14.43
N ALA A 103 -12.97 19.74 13.62
CA ALA A 103 -11.60 19.95 14.10
C ALA A 103 -11.43 21.21 14.96
N SER A 104 -12.02 22.34 14.55
CA SER A 104 -11.98 23.59 15.32
C SER A 104 -12.71 23.47 16.68
N SER A 105 -13.83 22.74 16.70
CA SER A 105 -14.58 22.50 17.94
C SER A 105 -13.79 21.61 18.89
N VAL A 106 -13.21 20.52 18.39
CA VAL A 106 -12.38 19.60 19.17
C VAL A 106 -11.14 20.30 19.72
N GLN A 107 -10.50 21.16 18.91
CA GLN A 107 -9.37 21.98 19.35
C GLN A 107 -9.76 22.88 20.54
N PHE A 108 -10.89 23.57 20.45
CA PHE A 108 -11.38 24.43 21.52
C PHE A 108 -11.70 23.64 22.80
N GLU A 109 -12.38 22.50 22.67
CA GLU A 109 -12.71 21.64 23.81
C GLU A 109 -11.46 21.08 24.50
N ILE A 110 -10.47 20.65 23.74
CA ILE A 110 -9.19 20.20 24.27
C ILE A 110 -8.46 21.35 24.98
N GLN A 111 -8.52 22.56 24.43
CA GLN A 111 -7.94 23.74 25.09
C GLN A 111 -8.60 24.00 26.45
N VAL A 112 -9.92 23.88 26.57
CA VAL A 112 -10.63 24.00 27.86
C VAL A 112 -10.14 22.96 28.87
N ILE A 113 -9.93 21.71 28.46
CA ILE A 113 -9.40 20.65 29.34
C ILE A 113 -7.96 21.00 29.79
N LEU A 114 -7.14 21.52 28.89
CA LEU A 114 -5.77 21.93 29.22
C LEU A 114 -5.75 23.09 30.21
N GLU A 115 -6.62 24.09 30.09
CA GLU A 115 -6.71 25.16 31.09
C GLU A 115 -7.19 24.64 32.46
N GLU A 116 -8.10 23.67 32.49
CA GLU A 116 -8.50 22.98 33.74
C GLU A 116 -7.30 22.29 34.40
N MET A 117 -6.46 21.63 33.60
CA MET A 117 -5.25 20.95 34.07
C MET A 117 -4.18 21.92 34.58
N ASP A 118 -3.98 23.05 33.90
CA ASP A 118 -3.00 24.09 34.28
C ASP A 118 -3.31 24.66 35.67
N GLY A 119 -4.61 24.87 35.94
CA GLY A 119 -5.10 25.36 37.23
C GLY A 119 -4.85 24.41 38.42
N LYS A 120 -4.39 23.18 38.19
CA LYS A 120 -4.04 22.22 39.26
C LYS A 120 -2.56 22.24 39.64
N GLY A 121 -1.76 23.13 39.06
CA GLY A 121 -0.32 23.24 39.34
C GLY A 121 0.49 22.06 38.82
N VAL A 122 0.01 21.41 37.75
CA VAL A 122 0.74 20.40 36.99
C VAL A 122 1.35 21.11 35.79
N ASP A 123 2.66 20.99 35.59
CA ASP A 123 3.29 21.51 34.38
C ASP A 123 2.86 20.68 33.16
N ILE A 124 2.01 21.29 32.35
CA ILE A 124 1.48 20.71 31.11
C ILE A 124 2.02 21.41 29.87
N SER A 125 3.03 22.26 30.01
CA SER A 125 3.64 22.99 28.88
C SER A 125 4.05 22.05 27.73
N PRO A 126 4.67 20.88 27.99
CA PRO A 126 5.00 19.93 26.93
C PRO A 126 3.77 19.43 26.17
N LEU A 127 2.66 19.16 26.87
CA LEU A 127 1.42 18.67 26.28
C LEU A 127 0.70 19.77 25.47
N LYS A 128 0.61 21.00 26.04
CA LYS A 128 0.08 22.18 25.35
C LYS A 128 0.83 22.42 24.03
N ASN A 129 2.16 22.39 24.05
CA ASN A 129 3.00 22.59 22.85
C ASN A 129 2.82 21.48 21.81
N LEU A 130 2.73 20.21 22.24
CA LEU A 130 2.51 19.08 21.34
C LEU A 130 1.16 19.18 20.62
N LEU A 131 0.08 19.40 21.37
CA LEU A 131 -1.27 19.50 20.79
C LEU A 131 -1.39 20.73 19.88
N MET A 132 -0.84 21.87 20.28
CA MET A 132 -0.80 23.06 19.43
C MET A 132 -0.06 22.80 18.10
N SER A 133 1.08 22.11 18.16
CA SER A 133 1.85 21.74 16.98
C SER A 133 1.09 20.77 16.08
N PHE A 134 0.37 19.81 16.66
CA PHE A 134 -0.49 18.87 15.93
C PHE A 134 -1.59 19.59 15.15
N PHE A 135 -2.35 20.49 15.81
CA PHE A 135 -3.41 21.24 15.13
C PHE A 135 -2.86 22.16 14.04
N LYS A 136 -1.74 22.83 14.29
CA LYS A 136 -1.08 23.66 13.28
C LYS A 136 -0.64 22.85 12.06
N LEU A 137 -0.11 21.64 12.28
CA LEU A 137 0.26 20.74 11.20
C LEU A 137 -0.96 20.28 10.41
N SER A 138 -2.06 19.93 11.09
CA SER A 138 -3.32 19.55 10.44
C SER A 138 -3.82 20.67 9.53
N THR A 139 -3.92 21.90 10.04
CA THR A 139 -4.35 23.06 9.24
C THR A 139 -3.43 23.31 8.04
N SER A 140 -2.12 23.17 8.22
CA SER A 140 -1.16 23.32 7.12
C SER A 140 -1.34 22.23 6.05
N TYR A 141 -1.64 21.00 6.45
CA TYR A 141 -1.89 19.89 5.55
C TYR A 141 -3.18 20.12 4.74
N ASP A 142 -4.26 20.52 5.41
CA ASP A 142 -5.55 20.81 4.76
C ASP A 142 -5.40 21.95 3.74
N GLN A 143 -4.68 23.01 4.09
CA GLN A 143 -4.36 24.11 3.18
C GLN A 143 -3.55 23.64 1.95
N ALA A 144 -2.53 22.81 2.15
CA ALA A 144 -1.74 22.27 1.06
C ALA A 144 -2.58 21.37 0.15
N GLN A 145 -3.48 20.57 0.73
CA GLN A 145 -4.40 19.71 -0.02
C GLN A 145 -5.39 20.54 -0.85
N SER A 146 -5.97 21.59 -0.28
CA SER A 146 -6.87 22.50 -1.01
C SER A 146 -6.13 23.19 -2.17
N ALA A 147 -4.92 23.70 -1.94
CA ALA A 147 -4.12 24.33 -3.00
C ALA A 147 -3.79 23.35 -4.12
N LEU A 148 -3.46 22.10 -3.79
CA LEU A 148 -3.21 21.06 -4.78
C LEU A 148 -4.48 20.71 -5.57
N SER A 149 -5.64 20.65 -4.91
CA SER A 149 -6.92 20.43 -5.56
C SER A 149 -7.22 21.52 -6.59
N ASP A 150 -7.00 22.79 -6.23
CA ASP A 150 -7.20 23.92 -7.15
C ASP A 150 -6.26 23.81 -8.37
N MET A 151 -4.99 23.48 -8.15
CA MET A 151 -4.03 23.28 -9.25
C MET A 151 -4.40 22.11 -10.16
N VAL A 152 -4.89 20.99 -9.62
CA VAL A 152 -5.32 19.83 -10.42
C VAL A 152 -6.51 20.19 -11.30
N VAL A 153 -7.47 20.95 -10.78
CA VAL A 153 -8.61 21.45 -11.55
C VAL A 153 -8.16 22.34 -12.70
N ASP A 154 -7.16 23.21 -12.48
CA ASP A 154 -6.62 24.06 -13.53
C ASP A 154 -5.85 23.27 -14.59
N VAL A 155 -5.07 22.26 -14.19
CA VAL A 155 -4.34 21.38 -15.10
C VAL A 155 -5.30 20.53 -15.93
N GLU A 156 -6.34 19.95 -15.34
CA GLU A 156 -7.33 19.13 -16.06
C GLU A 156 -8.11 19.96 -17.09
N LYS A 157 -8.37 21.24 -16.79
CA LYS A 157 -9.01 22.17 -17.71
C LYS A 157 -8.06 22.78 -18.74
N SER A 158 -6.75 22.56 -18.60
CA SER A 158 -5.78 23.13 -19.52
C SER A 158 -5.91 22.52 -20.91
N GLU A 159 -5.81 23.36 -21.94
CA GLU A 159 -5.91 22.94 -23.33
C GLU A 159 -4.86 21.87 -23.69
N ALA A 160 -3.65 21.98 -23.14
CA ALA A 160 -2.59 21.00 -23.35
C ALA A 160 -2.95 19.61 -22.82
N PHE A 161 -3.57 19.53 -21.64
CA PHE A 161 -4.01 18.26 -21.07
C PHE A 161 -5.14 17.64 -21.89
N LEU A 162 -6.15 18.43 -22.28
CA LEU A 162 -7.25 17.97 -23.13
C LEU A 162 -6.74 17.44 -24.48
N LYS A 163 -5.83 18.16 -25.13
CA LYS A 163 -5.23 17.75 -26.39
C LYS A 163 -4.40 16.47 -26.25
N ALA A 164 -3.65 16.33 -25.16
CA ALA A 164 -2.90 15.10 -24.88
C ALA A 164 -3.84 13.91 -24.63
N LYS A 165 -4.96 14.15 -23.93
CA LYS A 165 -6.00 13.15 -23.67
C LYS A 165 -6.69 12.70 -24.97
N GLU A 166 -7.10 13.63 -25.83
CA GLU A 166 -7.67 13.33 -27.15
C GLU A 166 -6.70 12.53 -28.03
N HIS A 167 -5.42 12.91 -28.04
CA HIS A 167 -4.40 12.17 -28.79
C HIS A 167 -4.21 10.75 -28.24
N LEU A 168 -4.24 10.58 -26.91
CA LEU A 168 -4.16 9.26 -26.30
C LEU A 168 -5.34 8.37 -26.69
N ASP A 169 -6.56 8.92 -26.66
CA ASP A 169 -7.78 8.20 -27.05
C ASP A 169 -7.71 7.77 -28.52
N LEU A 170 -7.26 8.65 -29.42
CA LEU A 170 -7.07 8.32 -30.84
C LEU A 170 -6.03 7.21 -31.06
N VAL A 171 -4.91 7.25 -30.32
CA VAL A 171 -3.88 6.20 -30.39
C VAL A 171 -4.42 4.86 -29.89
N LEU A 172 -5.28 4.86 -28.87
CA LEU A 172 -5.89 3.64 -28.34
C LEU A 172 -6.88 3.03 -29.33
N THR A 173 -7.72 3.84 -29.99
CA THR A 173 -8.67 3.35 -31.00
C THR A 173 -7.96 2.80 -32.23
N GLU A 174 -7.00 3.55 -32.79
CA GLU A 174 -6.22 3.11 -33.96
C GLU A 174 -5.46 1.80 -33.68
N LYS A 175 -4.89 1.67 -32.48
CA LYS A 175 -4.23 0.43 -32.07
C LYS A 175 -5.21 -0.74 -31.96
N GLY A 176 -6.42 -0.50 -31.47
CA GLY A 176 -7.48 -1.50 -31.39
C GLY A 176 -7.87 -2.03 -32.78
N GLU A 177 -8.11 -1.13 -33.74
CA GLU A 177 -8.44 -1.48 -35.13
C GLU A 177 -7.34 -2.30 -35.78
N LYS A 178 -6.07 -1.87 -35.63
CA LYS A 178 -4.91 -2.62 -36.15
C LYS A 178 -4.80 -4.03 -35.57
N VAL A 179 -5.13 -4.21 -34.28
CA VAL A 179 -5.12 -5.54 -33.64
C VAL A 179 -6.21 -6.44 -34.24
N GLU A 180 -7.38 -5.89 -34.53
CA GLU A 180 -8.47 -6.63 -35.17
C GLU A 180 -8.13 -7.05 -36.61
N GLU A 181 -7.56 -6.13 -37.41
CA GLU A 181 -7.08 -6.45 -38.77
C GLU A 181 -5.99 -7.53 -38.76
N LEU A 182 -5.04 -7.46 -37.83
CA LEU A 182 -4.00 -8.48 -37.66
C LEU A 182 -4.60 -9.85 -37.27
N SER A 183 -5.68 -9.85 -36.50
CA SER A 183 -6.41 -11.08 -36.16
C SER A 183 -7.08 -11.70 -37.39
N LEU A 184 -7.78 -10.90 -38.19
CA LEU A 184 -8.46 -11.36 -39.42
C LEU A 184 -7.46 -11.90 -40.45
N THR A 185 -6.35 -11.20 -40.66
CA THR A 185 -5.29 -11.63 -41.58
C THR A 185 -4.60 -12.92 -41.11
N SER A 186 -4.36 -13.06 -39.80
CA SER A 186 -3.82 -14.30 -39.21
C SER A 186 -4.77 -15.49 -39.39
N GLN A 187 -6.08 -15.27 -39.21
CA GLN A 187 -7.10 -16.29 -39.45
C GLN A 187 -7.13 -16.72 -40.92
N SER A 188 -7.16 -15.75 -41.85
CA SER A 188 -7.10 -16.02 -43.29
C SER A 188 -5.84 -16.79 -43.70
N LEU A 189 -4.69 -16.41 -43.15
CA LEU A 189 -3.41 -17.11 -43.38
C LEU A 189 -3.46 -18.57 -42.90
N LYS A 190 -4.08 -18.82 -41.74
CA LYS A 190 -4.27 -20.18 -41.21
C LYS A 190 -5.13 -21.02 -42.16
N GLU A 191 -6.22 -20.47 -42.69
CA GLU A 191 -7.08 -21.15 -43.66
C GLU A 191 -6.34 -21.43 -44.98
N ALA A 192 -5.60 -20.45 -45.51
CA ALA A 192 -4.79 -20.62 -46.72
C ALA A 192 -3.73 -21.72 -46.54
N LYS A 193 -3.08 -21.78 -45.36
CA LYS A 193 -2.10 -22.82 -45.02
C LYS A 193 -2.71 -24.21 -45.03
N GLU A 194 -3.94 -24.38 -44.54
CA GLU A 194 -4.66 -25.66 -44.59
C GLU A 194 -5.02 -26.05 -46.03
N LYS A 195 -5.52 -25.13 -46.86
CA LYS A 195 -5.77 -25.39 -48.29
C LYS A 195 -4.51 -25.81 -49.03
N VAL A 196 -3.37 -25.17 -48.74
CA VAL A 196 -2.07 -25.56 -49.32
C VAL A 196 -1.67 -26.98 -48.89
N LYS A 197 -1.91 -27.38 -47.63
CA LYS A 197 -1.65 -28.77 -47.19
C LYS A 197 -2.53 -29.76 -47.97
N GLN A 198 -3.82 -29.47 -48.15
CA GLN A 198 -4.73 -30.31 -48.93
C GLN A 198 -4.27 -30.45 -50.39
N LEU A 199 -3.90 -29.36 -51.06
CA LEU A 199 -3.38 -29.39 -52.42
C LEU A 199 -2.07 -30.19 -52.53
N ARG A 200 -1.18 -30.07 -51.54
CA ARG A 200 0.03 -30.91 -51.48
C ARG A 200 -0.34 -32.38 -51.35
N ALA A 201 -1.29 -32.75 -50.50
CA ALA A 201 -1.76 -34.12 -50.35
C ALA A 201 -2.36 -34.68 -51.65
N ILE A 202 -3.22 -33.90 -52.32
CA ILE A 202 -3.79 -34.26 -53.63
C ILE A 202 -2.67 -34.45 -54.66
N ARG A 203 -1.71 -33.51 -54.77
CA ARG A 203 -0.59 -33.62 -55.74
C ARG A 203 0.26 -34.88 -55.53
N VAL A 204 0.41 -35.36 -54.30
CA VAL A 204 1.19 -36.57 -53.99
C VAL A 204 0.48 -37.85 -54.43
N LEU A 205 -0.85 -37.86 -54.50
CA LEU A 205 -1.66 -39.06 -54.77
C LEU A 205 -1.51 -39.59 -56.23
N PRO A 206 -1.65 -38.77 -57.29
CA PRO A 206 -1.42 -39.20 -58.67
C PRO A 206 0.03 -39.62 -58.93
N ARG A 207 1.02 -38.97 -58.29
CA ARG A 207 2.43 -39.33 -58.44
C ARG A 207 2.71 -40.75 -57.94
N LYS A 208 2.10 -41.18 -56.83
CA LYS A 208 2.20 -42.56 -56.35
C LYS A 208 1.47 -43.55 -57.27
N ARG A 209 0.34 -43.15 -57.85
CA ARG A 209 -0.45 -43.98 -58.78
C ARG A 209 0.26 -44.17 -60.12
N LEU A 210 0.86 -43.12 -60.68
CA LEU A 210 1.71 -43.18 -61.88
C LEU A 210 2.92 -44.08 -61.69
N LYS A 211 3.61 -43.99 -60.54
CA LYS A 211 4.73 -44.90 -60.24
C LYS A 211 4.30 -46.38 -60.20
N ARG A 212 3.14 -46.68 -59.60
CA ARG A 212 2.57 -48.03 -59.57
C ARG A 212 2.20 -48.54 -60.96
N LEU A 213 1.44 -47.75 -61.74
CA LEU A 213 1.07 -48.12 -63.11
C LEU A 213 2.30 -48.32 -64.01
N ASN A 214 3.35 -47.51 -63.84
CA ASN A 214 4.57 -47.68 -64.61
C ASN A 214 5.30 -48.98 -64.24
N GLN A 215 5.38 -49.34 -62.96
CA GLN A 215 5.89 -50.64 -62.50
C GLN A 215 5.08 -51.82 -63.05
N GLU A 216 3.75 -51.76 -62.97
CA GLU A 216 2.84 -52.80 -63.49
C GLU A 216 3.02 -52.97 -65.02
N SER A 217 3.12 -51.88 -65.76
CA SER A 217 3.38 -51.94 -67.22
C SER A 217 4.71 -52.62 -67.54
N HIS A 218 5.74 -52.39 -66.71
CA HIS A 218 7.07 -52.97 -66.90
C HIS A 218 7.07 -54.48 -66.61
N LEU A 219 6.24 -54.93 -65.65
CA LEU A 219 6.05 -56.35 -65.35
C LEU A 219 5.26 -57.07 -66.45
N LEU A 220 4.20 -56.43 -66.98
CA LEU A 220 3.41 -56.99 -68.07
C LEU A 220 4.26 -57.19 -69.32
N LYS A 221 5.08 -56.19 -69.69
CA LYS A 221 6.03 -56.30 -70.82
C LYS A 221 7.03 -57.45 -70.63
N ARG A 222 7.53 -57.67 -69.41
CA ARG A 222 8.43 -58.80 -69.12
C ARG A 222 7.71 -60.15 -69.24
N SER A 223 6.47 -60.26 -68.79
CA SER A 223 5.67 -61.48 -68.92
C SER A 223 5.37 -61.82 -70.39
N THR A 224 5.01 -60.84 -71.22
CA THR A 224 4.75 -61.05 -72.66
C THR A 224 5.99 -61.50 -73.42
N VAL A 225 7.18 -60.99 -73.06
CA VAL A 225 8.45 -61.45 -73.66
C VAL A 225 8.76 -62.90 -73.29
N VAL A 226 8.42 -63.34 -72.06
CA VAL A 226 8.58 -64.74 -71.63
C VAL A 226 7.59 -65.67 -72.35
N VAL A 227 6.36 -65.22 -72.63
CA VAL A 227 5.37 -66.01 -73.38
C VAL A 227 5.74 -66.16 -74.86
N LEU A 228 6.41 -65.18 -75.47
CA LEU A 228 6.84 -65.22 -76.87
C LEU A 228 8.20 -65.93 -77.10
N THR A 229 8.87 -66.39 -76.03
CA THR A 229 10.17 -67.09 -76.12
C THR A 229 10.09 -68.59 -75.85
N PHE A 230 8.89 -69.13 -75.58
CA PHE A 230 8.65 -70.57 -75.57
C PHE A 230 8.02 -71.01 -76.91
N PRO A 231 8.75 -71.72 -77.77
CA PRO A 231 8.18 -72.34 -78.95
C PRO A 231 7.39 -73.58 -78.52
N TRP A 232 6.14 -73.67 -78.98
CA TRP A 232 5.46 -74.96 -79.14
C TRP A 232 5.89 -75.58 -80.46
#